data_AF-A0A9X2RWF5-F1
#
_entry.id   AF-A0A9X2RWF5-F1
#
_cell.length_a   1.000
_cell.length_b   1.000
_cell.length_c   1.000
_cell.angle_alpha   90.00
_cell.angle_beta   90.00
_cell.angle_gamma   90.00
#
_symmetry.space_group_name_H-M   'P 1'
#
loop_
_entity.id
_entity.type
_entity.pdbx_description
1 polymer ?
#
loop_
_entity_poly.entity_id
_entity_poly.type
_entity_poly.pdbx_seq_one_letter_code
_entity_poly.pdbx_strand_id
1 'polypeptide(L)'
;METPDTPETPAETPAATTGDRAGDHAASGKGGGEKAPEPTGIAAQDWDTAAADPQYRAAVVDLLGALAYGELAAFERLAEDAKLAPTLEDKAELAKMASAEFQHFERLRGRLSAIGEQPTAAMEPFAAALDGFHRQTAPSDWLEGLVKAYVGDSIASDFYREVAARLDSDTRDLVLQVLDDTGHASFAIEKVRAAIEADPRVGGRLALWARRLMGEALSQAQRVVADRDALSTMLVGGVADGFDLAEVGRMFSRITEAHTKRMAALGLAA
;
A
#
# COMPACT_ATOMS: atom_id res chain seq x y z
N MET A 1 -2.13 12.94 -76.79
CA MET A 1 -0.85 12.43 -77.32
C MET A 1 -0.20 11.70 -76.15
N GLU A 2 -0.75 10.53 -75.85
CA GLU A 2 -0.21 9.19 -76.15
C GLU A 2 0.68 8.66 -75.01
N THR A 3 0.11 7.74 -74.23
CA THR A 3 0.79 6.72 -73.40
C THR A 3 1.18 5.51 -74.28
N PRO A 4 2.20 4.71 -73.92
CA PRO A 4 1.96 3.44 -73.19
C PRO A 4 3.07 3.11 -72.14
N ASP A 5 2.82 2.46 -70.98
CA ASP A 5 2.52 1.03 -70.70
C ASP A 5 3.66 0.09 -71.19
N THR A 6 4.33 -0.83 -70.47
CA THR A 6 4.26 -1.50 -69.14
C THR A 6 5.65 -2.21 -68.89
N PRO A 7 5.80 -3.38 -68.21
CA PRO A 7 5.95 -3.69 -66.76
C PRO A 7 7.34 -4.29 -66.39
N GLU A 8 7.65 -4.46 -65.08
CA GLU A 8 8.22 -5.73 -64.56
C GLU A 8 8.19 -5.80 -63.02
N THR A 9 7.80 -6.96 -62.51
CA THR A 9 7.71 -7.37 -61.09
C THR A 9 8.75 -8.50 -60.84
N PRO A 10 8.76 -9.16 -59.67
CA PRO A 10 9.57 -8.95 -58.47
C PRO A 10 10.84 -9.84 -58.40
N ALA A 11 11.74 -9.60 -57.45
CA ALA A 11 12.79 -10.56 -57.08
C ALA A 11 12.64 -11.04 -55.63
N GLU A 12 12.39 -12.33 -55.50
CA GLU A 12 12.40 -13.11 -54.26
C GLU A 12 13.78 -13.21 -53.61
N THR A 13 13.72 -13.32 -52.29
CA THR A 13 14.63 -13.92 -51.28
C THR A 13 15.73 -14.87 -51.79
N PRO A 14 16.84 -14.95 -51.04
CA PRO A 14 17.14 -16.25 -50.45
C PRO A 14 17.44 -16.20 -48.95
N ALA A 15 16.77 -17.10 -48.24
CA ALA A 15 17.19 -17.63 -46.96
C ALA A 15 18.36 -18.59 -47.19
N ALA A 16 19.29 -18.66 -46.24
CA ALA A 16 19.60 -19.89 -45.50
C ALA A 16 20.94 -19.79 -44.75
N THR A 17 21.02 -20.66 -43.74
CA THR A 17 22.22 -21.29 -43.17
C THR A 17 22.74 -20.62 -41.90
N THR A 18 22.19 -20.97 -40.73
CA THR A 18 22.65 -22.05 -39.84
C THR A 18 24.12 -21.93 -39.44
N GLY A 19 24.33 -21.57 -38.18
CA GLY A 19 25.60 -21.68 -37.46
C GLY A 19 25.31 -22.17 -36.05
N ASP A 20 25.27 -23.49 -35.92
CA ASP A 20 25.29 -24.27 -34.69
C ASP A 20 26.47 -23.88 -33.79
N ARG A 21 26.22 -23.66 -32.50
CA ARG A 21 27.18 -23.95 -31.43
C ARG A 21 26.45 -24.17 -30.12
N ALA A 22 26.32 -25.45 -29.81
CA ALA A 22 26.14 -26.00 -28.48
C ALA A 22 27.08 -25.36 -27.44
N GLY A 23 26.51 -25.11 -26.27
CA GLY A 23 27.18 -24.66 -25.06
C GLY A 23 26.24 -24.91 -23.89
N ASP A 24 26.21 -26.17 -23.44
CA ASP A 24 25.58 -26.63 -22.21
C ASP A 24 26.00 -25.76 -21.02
N HIS A 25 25.04 -25.10 -20.39
CA HIS A 25 25.06 -24.85 -18.95
C HIS A 25 23.63 -24.96 -18.41
N ALA A 26 23.20 -26.22 -18.29
CA ALA A 26 22.21 -26.59 -17.30
C ALA A 26 22.78 -26.36 -15.90
N ALA A 27 22.27 -25.33 -15.22
CA ALA A 27 22.32 -25.25 -13.77
C ALA A 27 20.89 -24.96 -13.30
N SER A 28 20.17 -26.05 -13.05
CA SER A 28 18.88 -26.10 -12.36
C SER A 28 19.00 -25.46 -10.98
N GLY A 29 18.72 -24.16 -10.90
CA GLY A 29 18.31 -23.51 -9.67
C GLY A 29 16.83 -23.79 -9.42
N LYS A 30 16.50 -25.01 -8.96
CA LYS A 30 15.20 -25.23 -8.28
C LYS A 30 15.26 -24.48 -6.95
N GLY A 31 15.00 -23.17 -7.00
CA GLY A 31 14.55 -22.45 -5.82
C GLY A 31 13.23 -23.10 -5.42
N GLY A 32 13.25 -23.89 -4.36
CA GLY A 32 12.04 -24.35 -3.71
C GLY A 32 11.26 -23.12 -3.30
N GLY A 33 10.26 -22.74 -4.10
CA GLY A 33 9.22 -21.84 -3.65
C GLY A 33 8.57 -22.55 -2.48
N GLU A 34 8.94 -22.13 -1.28
CA GLU A 34 8.26 -22.54 -0.06
C GLU A 34 6.79 -22.21 -0.29
N LYS A 35 5.97 -23.24 -0.53
CA LYS A 35 4.55 -23.10 -0.81
C LYS A 35 3.99 -22.39 0.41
N ALA A 36 3.49 -21.17 0.23
CA ALA A 36 2.93 -20.39 1.33
C ALA A 36 1.95 -21.31 2.10
N PRO A 37 2.01 -21.32 3.44
CA PRO A 37 1.18 -22.21 4.25
C PRO A 37 -0.28 -22.06 3.83
N GLU A 38 -0.98 -23.19 3.65
CA GLU A 38 -2.38 -23.16 3.22
C GLU A 38 -3.23 -22.44 4.29
N PRO A 39 -4.15 -21.55 3.89
CA PRO A 39 -5.01 -20.85 4.85
C PRO A 39 -5.81 -21.85 5.69
N THR A 40 -5.99 -21.55 6.98
CA THR A 40 -6.77 -22.38 7.91
C THR A 40 -7.74 -21.51 8.73
N GLY A 41 -8.75 -22.14 9.34
CA GLY A 41 -9.72 -21.42 10.18
C GLY A 41 -10.55 -20.42 9.37
N ILE A 42 -10.67 -19.19 9.86
CA ILE A 42 -11.37 -18.08 9.19
C ILE A 42 -10.77 -17.78 7.82
N ALA A 43 -9.44 -17.84 7.68
CA ALA A 43 -8.77 -17.48 6.43
C ALA A 43 -9.06 -18.44 5.27
N ALA A 44 -9.57 -19.64 5.56
CA ALA A 44 -10.00 -20.62 4.58
C ALA A 44 -11.49 -20.50 4.19
N GLN A 45 -12.25 -19.65 4.88
CA GLN A 45 -13.69 -19.49 4.70
C GLN A 45 -14.00 -18.32 3.76
N ASP A 46 -15.16 -18.38 3.13
CA ASP A 46 -15.78 -17.23 2.47
C ASP A 46 -16.45 -16.30 3.49
N TRP A 47 -16.85 -15.12 3.03
CA TRP A 47 -17.53 -14.13 3.86
C TRP A 47 -18.81 -14.67 4.50
N ASP A 48 -19.66 -15.38 3.74
CA ASP A 48 -20.97 -15.83 4.23
C ASP A 48 -20.82 -16.81 5.41
N THR A 49 -19.81 -17.68 5.36
CA THR A 49 -19.49 -18.61 6.44
C THR A 49 -18.81 -17.90 7.61
N ALA A 50 -17.77 -17.10 7.34
CA ALA A 50 -16.98 -16.46 8.38
C ALA A 50 -17.78 -15.40 9.16
N ALA A 51 -18.59 -14.60 8.46
CA ALA A 51 -19.39 -13.53 9.05
C ALA A 51 -20.60 -14.03 9.85
N ALA A 52 -20.87 -15.35 9.86
CA ALA A 52 -21.82 -15.96 10.77
C ALA A 52 -21.36 -15.85 12.24
N ASP A 53 -20.04 -15.71 12.48
CA ASP A 53 -19.51 -15.31 13.78
C ASP A 53 -19.68 -13.79 13.95
N PRO A 54 -20.52 -13.33 14.92
CA PRO A 54 -20.75 -11.90 15.14
C PRO A 54 -19.49 -11.12 15.52
N GLN A 55 -18.54 -11.74 16.21
CA GLN A 55 -17.30 -11.08 16.63
C GLN A 55 -16.38 -10.87 15.43
N TYR A 56 -16.25 -11.87 14.56
CA TYR A 56 -15.50 -11.73 13.31
C TYR A 56 -16.13 -10.68 12.40
N ARG A 57 -17.46 -10.73 12.21
CA ARG A 57 -18.18 -9.74 11.42
C ARG A 57 -17.92 -8.32 11.94
N ALA A 58 -18.06 -8.09 13.25
CA ALA A 58 -17.81 -6.78 13.84
C ALA A 58 -16.36 -6.30 13.58
N ALA A 59 -15.37 -7.20 13.68
CA ALA A 59 -13.98 -6.86 13.42
C ALA A 59 -13.72 -6.48 11.96
N VAL A 60 -14.35 -7.17 10.99
CA VAL A 60 -14.25 -6.81 9.57
C VAL A 60 -14.91 -5.48 9.28
N VAL A 61 -16.08 -5.19 9.87
CA VAL A 61 -16.74 -3.89 9.72
C VAL A 61 -15.87 -2.76 10.27
N ASP A 62 -15.27 -2.96 11.45
CA ASP A 62 -14.31 -2.02 12.04
C ASP A 62 -13.09 -1.84 11.13
N LEU A 63 -12.50 -2.91 10.61
CA LEU A 63 -11.37 -2.85 9.68
C LEU A 63 -11.73 -2.04 8.44
N LEU A 64 -12.81 -2.40 7.75
CA LEU A 64 -13.23 -1.73 6.52
C LEU A 64 -13.59 -0.25 6.76
N GLY A 65 -14.16 0.07 7.93
CA GLY A 65 -14.41 1.45 8.35
C GLY A 65 -13.12 2.25 8.54
N ALA A 66 -12.13 1.67 9.21
CA ALA A 66 -10.81 2.29 9.42
C ALA A 66 -10.08 2.51 8.10
N LEU A 67 -10.07 1.50 7.22
CA LEU A 67 -9.47 1.58 5.90
C LEU A 67 -10.16 2.64 5.06
N ALA A 68 -11.49 2.61 4.94
CA ALA A 68 -12.24 3.57 4.12
C ALA A 68 -12.00 5.02 4.56
N TYR A 69 -11.99 5.30 5.87
CA TYR A 69 -11.67 6.64 6.34
C TYR A 69 -10.20 7.01 6.10
N GLY A 70 -9.27 6.06 6.27
CA GLY A 70 -7.86 6.25 5.97
C GLY A 70 -7.63 6.67 4.52
N GLU A 71 -8.25 5.96 3.57
CA GLU A 71 -8.19 6.27 2.14
C GLU A 71 -8.78 7.65 1.81
N LEU A 72 -9.93 8.00 2.40
CA LEU A 72 -10.55 9.31 2.20
C LEU A 72 -9.66 10.45 2.74
N ALA A 73 -9.11 10.28 3.94
CA ALA A 73 -8.22 11.26 4.54
C ALA A 73 -6.90 11.40 3.75
N ALA A 74 -6.34 10.28 3.27
CA ALA A 74 -5.17 10.25 2.42
C ALA A 74 -5.40 11.01 1.11
N PHE A 75 -6.53 10.77 0.42
CA PHE A 75 -6.94 11.54 -0.77
C PHE A 75 -6.89 13.04 -0.51
N GLU A 76 -7.57 13.52 0.55
CA GLU A 76 -7.62 14.94 0.87
C GLU A 76 -6.23 15.53 1.14
N ARG A 77 -5.40 14.79 1.88
CA ARG A 77 -4.05 15.26 2.23
C ARG A 77 -3.12 15.27 1.02
N LEU A 78 -3.13 14.23 0.20
CA LEU A 78 -2.33 14.19 -1.03
C LEU A 78 -2.75 15.31 -2.00
N ALA A 79 -4.05 15.59 -2.12
CA ALA A 79 -4.55 16.69 -2.93
C ALA A 79 -4.11 18.07 -2.39
N GLU A 80 -4.05 18.24 -1.06
CA GLU A 80 -3.53 19.45 -0.43
C GLU A 80 -2.01 19.58 -0.64
N ASP A 81 -1.26 18.52 -0.38
CA ASP A 81 0.20 18.49 -0.48
C ASP A 81 0.67 18.69 -1.94
N ALA A 82 -0.11 18.26 -2.93
CA ALA A 82 0.13 18.53 -4.35
C ALA A 82 0.19 20.03 -4.70
N LYS A 83 -0.37 20.92 -3.86
CA LYS A 83 -0.24 22.38 -4.06
C LYS A 83 1.17 22.90 -3.77
N LEU A 84 1.98 22.15 -3.03
CA LEU A 84 3.37 22.49 -2.70
C LEU A 84 4.34 22.11 -3.83
N ALA A 85 3.89 21.38 -4.84
CA ALA A 85 4.72 20.88 -5.93
C ALA A 85 5.47 22.01 -6.66
N PRO A 86 6.78 21.85 -6.89
CA PRO A 86 7.59 22.88 -7.56
C PRO A 86 7.34 22.93 -9.08
N THR A 87 6.82 21.85 -9.66
CA THR A 87 6.49 21.75 -11.08
C THR A 87 5.09 21.19 -11.31
N LEU A 88 4.54 21.41 -12.50
CA LEU A 88 3.26 20.83 -12.90
C LEU A 88 3.32 19.31 -13.02
N GLU A 89 4.47 18.75 -13.41
CA GLU A 89 4.70 17.31 -13.47
C GLU A 89 4.65 16.70 -12.07
N ASP A 90 5.38 17.30 -11.12
CA ASP A 90 5.38 16.86 -9.74
C ASP A 90 3.97 16.93 -9.11
N LYS A 91 3.22 17.99 -9.45
CA LYS A 91 1.82 18.15 -9.03
C LYS A 91 0.93 17.03 -9.58
N ALA A 92 1.13 16.66 -10.84
CA ALA A 92 0.34 15.63 -11.50
C ALA A 92 0.57 14.25 -10.85
N GLU A 93 1.80 13.95 -10.43
CA GLU A 93 2.12 12.67 -9.76
C GLU A 93 1.39 12.52 -8.42
N LEU A 94 1.41 13.54 -7.54
CA LEU A 94 0.63 13.46 -6.29
C LEU A 94 -0.89 13.52 -6.53
N ALA A 95 -1.35 14.25 -7.54
CA ALA A 95 -2.77 14.25 -7.90
C ALA A 95 -3.25 12.86 -8.38
N LYS A 96 -2.39 12.12 -9.09
CA LYS A 96 -2.64 10.75 -9.50
C LYS A 96 -2.72 9.81 -8.30
N MET A 97 -1.79 9.94 -7.34
CA MET A 97 -1.87 9.21 -6.06
C MET A 97 -3.18 9.50 -5.33
N ALA A 98 -3.53 10.78 -5.16
CA ALA A 98 -4.78 11.16 -4.50
C ALA A 98 -5.99 10.51 -5.19
N SER A 99 -6.04 10.54 -6.53
CA SER A 99 -7.12 9.89 -7.28
C SER A 99 -7.21 8.39 -7.04
N ALA A 100 -6.09 7.69 -6.81
CA ALA A 100 -6.09 6.27 -6.47
C ALA A 100 -6.72 6.04 -5.08
N GLU A 101 -6.32 6.80 -4.07
CA GLU A 101 -6.91 6.68 -2.71
C GLU A 101 -8.42 6.92 -2.71
N PHE A 102 -8.91 7.87 -3.52
CA PHE A 102 -10.35 8.06 -3.62
C PHE A 102 -11.07 6.86 -4.27
N GLN A 103 -10.43 6.19 -5.22
CA GLN A 103 -10.97 4.95 -5.82
C GLN A 103 -10.94 3.80 -4.81
N HIS A 104 -9.89 3.68 -4.00
CA HIS A 104 -9.80 2.72 -2.89
C HIS A 104 -10.93 2.93 -1.89
N PHE A 105 -11.13 4.18 -1.46
CA PHE A 105 -12.24 4.60 -0.61
C PHE A 105 -13.58 4.15 -1.18
N GLU A 106 -13.86 4.42 -2.46
CA GLU A 106 -15.12 4.03 -3.10
C GLU A 106 -15.34 2.50 -3.12
N ARG A 107 -14.27 1.71 -3.35
CA ARG A 107 -14.34 0.24 -3.29
C ARG A 107 -14.68 -0.24 -1.88
N LEU A 108 -14.01 0.29 -0.85
CA LEU A 108 -14.24 -0.09 0.55
C LEU A 108 -15.64 0.34 1.03
N ARG A 109 -16.08 1.55 0.66
CA ARG A 109 -17.43 2.07 0.91
C ARG A 109 -18.50 1.21 0.24
N GLY A 110 -18.24 0.77 -0.99
CA GLY A 110 -19.08 -0.16 -1.73
C GLY A 110 -19.22 -1.50 -1.01
N ARG A 111 -18.11 -2.07 -0.52
CA ARG A 111 -18.15 -3.33 0.23
C ARG A 111 -18.95 -3.21 1.51
N LEU A 112 -18.73 -2.17 2.33
CA LEU A 112 -19.51 -1.91 3.55
C LEU A 112 -21.01 -1.91 3.26
N SER A 113 -21.42 -1.21 2.20
CA SER A 113 -22.82 -1.16 1.77
C SER A 113 -23.35 -2.54 1.33
N ALA A 114 -22.55 -3.29 0.57
CA ALA A 114 -22.93 -4.62 0.06
C ALA A 114 -23.13 -5.66 1.17
N ILE A 115 -22.40 -5.54 2.28
CA ILE A 115 -22.56 -6.42 3.45
C ILE A 115 -23.64 -5.93 4.42
N GLY A 116 -24.37 -4.86 4.08
CA GLY A 116 -25.50 -4.34 4.86
C GLY A 116 -25.15 -3.30 5.93
N GLU A 117 -23.93 -2.78 5.92
CA GLU A 117 -23.49 -1.74 6.88
C GLU A 117 -23.65 -0.34 6.31
N GLN A 118 -23.84 0.65 7.20
CA GLN A 118 -23.87 2.06 6.83
C GLN A 118 -22.41 2.59 6.82
N PRO A 119 -21.82 2.92 5.65
CA PRO A 119 -20.38 3.19 5.57
C PRO A 119 -19.88 4.34 6.46
N THR A 120 -20.60 5.46 6.51
CA THR A 120 -20.26 6.60 7.36
C THR A 120 -20.25 6.21 8.83
N ALA A 121 -21.21 5.40 9.29
CA ALA A 121 -21.25 4.95 10.68
C ALA A 121 -20.09 4.00 11.02
N ALA A 122 -19.66 3.17 10.06
CA ALA A 122 -18.49 2.30 10.23
C ALA A 122 -17.17 3.12 10.28
N MET A 123 -17.10 4.23 9.55
CA MET A 123 -15.91 5.11 9.48
C MET A 123 -15.76 6.04 10.69
N GLU A 124 -16.87 6.57 11.21
CA GLU A 124 -16.90 7.62 12.24
C GLU A 124 -16.03 7.36 13.48
N PRO A 125 -15.94 6.12 14.02
CA PRO A 125 -15.10 5.83 15.18
C PRO A 125 -13.60 6.07 14.96
N PHE A 126 -13.14 6.00 13.71
CA PHE A 126 -11.71 6.10 13.37
C PHE A 126 -11.29 7.52 12.98
N ALA A 127 -12.25 8.41 12.74
CA ALA A 127 -12.01 9.75 12.22
C ALA A 127 -11.06 10.56 13.10
N ALA A 128 -11.31 10.59 14.41
CA ALA A 128 -10.52 11.38 15.34
C ALA A 128 -9.03 10.97 15.41
N ALA A 129 -8.76 9.66 15.34
CA ALA A 129 -7.40 9.12 15.40
C ALA A 129 -6.65 9.39 14.09
N LEU A 130 -7.27 9.11 12.94
CA LEU A 130 -6.66 9.31 11.63
C LEU A 130 -6.47 10.80 11.31
N ASP A 131 -7.43 11.65 11.65
CA ASP A 131 -7.25 13.11 11.56
C ASP A 131 -6.15 13.59 12.51
N GLY A 132 -6.05 12.97 13.69
CA GLY A 132 -4.99 13.24 14.66
C GLY A 132 -3.60 12.98 14.09
N PHE A 133 -3.41 11.84 13.42
CA PHE A 133 -2.18 11.54 12.68
C PHE A 133 -1.89 12.63 11.64
N HIS A 134 -2.85 12.96 10.77
CA HIS A 134 -2.63 13.93 9.71
C HIS A 134 -2.36 15.36 10.21
N ARG A 135 -3.02 15.79 11.29
CA ARG A 135 -2.75 17.09 11.93
C ARG A 135 -1.34 17.15 12.51
N GLN A 136 -0.91 16.08 13.18
CA GLN A 136 0.43 16.01 13.81
C GLN A 136 1.55 15.79 12.78
N THR A 137 1.18 15.47 11.54
CA THR A 137 2.07 15.22 10.41
C THR A 137 1.77 16.14 9.23
N ALA A 138 1.33 17.37 9.46
CA ALA A 138 1.23 18.37 8.40
C ALA A 138 2.63 18.74 7.87
N PRO A 139 2.93 18.52 6.58
CA PRO A 139 4.25 18.84 6.03
C PRO A 139 4.45 20.35 5.94
N SER A 140 5.68 20.81 6.16
CA SER A 140 6.05 22.22 6.04
C SER A 140 6.48 22.63 4.64
N ASP A 141 6.89 21.65 3.81
CA ASP A 141 7.31 21.86 2.43
C ASP A 141 7.00 20.66 1.53
N TRP A 142 7.30 20.79 0.24
CA TRP A 142 7.11 19.75 -0.77
C TRP A 142 7.78 18.43 -0.43
N LEU A 143 9.03 18.46 0.07
CA LEU A 143 9.80 17.25 0.32
C LEU A 143 9.25 16.48 1.52
N GLU A 144 8.78 17.19 2.56
CA GLU A 144 8.08 16.57 3.67
C GLU A 144 6.75 15.95 3.23
N GLY A 145 6.01 16.61 2.32
CA GLY A 145 4.79 16.06 1.72
C GLY A 145 5.08 14.78 0.92
N LEU A 146 6.14 14.77 0.12
CA LEU A 146 6.53 13.62 -0.67
C LEU A 146 7.02 12.44 0.19
N VAL A 147 7.82 12.71 1.24
CA VAL A 147 8.21 11.69 2.22
C VAL A 147 7.00 11.15 2.96
N LYS A 148 6.03 12.01 3.32
CA LYS A 148 4.79 11.59 3.96
C LYS A 148 3.95 10.69 3.06
N ALA A 149 3.79 11.04 1.78
CA ALA A 149 3.08 10.21 0.81
C ALA A 149 3.73 8.82 0.71
N TYR A 150 5.05 8.76 0.51
CA TYR A 150 5.79 7.50 0.41
C TYR A 150 5.73 6.65 1.69
N VAL A 151 5.93 7.27 2.85
CA VAL A 151 5.90 6.56 4.14
C VAL A 151 4.49 6.10 4.48
N GLY A 152 3.48 6.94 4.28
CA GLY A 152 2.08 6.64 4.52
C GLY A 152 1.62 5.44 3.70
N ASP A 153 1.83 5.51 2.38
CA ASP A 153 1.52 4.44 1.43
C ASP A 153 2.20 3.11 1.82
N SER A 154 3.47 3.17 2.21
CA SER A 154 4.22 1.97 2.58
C SER A 154 3.77 1.36 3.92
N ILE A 155 3.43 2.19 4.91
CA ILE A 155 2.94 1.72 6.22
C ILE A 155 1.55 1.09 6.06
N ALA A 156 0.66 1.76 5.30
CA ALA A 156 -0.63 1.20 4.93
C ALA A 156 -0.42 -0.15 4.21
N SER A 157 0.46 -0.19 3.22
CA SER A 157 0.73 -1.41 2.46
C SER A 157 1.18 -2.59 3.32
N ASP A 158 2.09 -2.36 4.27
CA ASP A 158 2.51 -3.41 5.19
C ASP A 158 1.36 -3.85 6.11
N PHE A 159 0.58 -2.91 6.64
CA PHE A 159 -0.58 -3.22 7.48
C PHE A 159 -1.62 -4.06 6.74
N TYR A 160 -1.97 -3.69 5.51
CA TYR A 160 -2.92 -4.44 4.69
C TYR A 160 -2.43 -5.88 4.46
N ARG A 161 -1.14 -6.10 4.19
CA ARG A 161 -0.58 -7.45 4.03
C ARG A 161 -0.63 -8.26 5.32
N GLU A 162 -0.38 -7.64 6.47
CA GLU A 162 -0.45 -8.29 7.79
C GLU A 162 -1.88 -8.73 8.13
N VAL A 163 -2.88 -7.91 7.84
CA VAL A 163 -4.29 -8.26 8.10
C VAL A 163 -4.84 -9.24 7.08
N ALA A 164 -4.46 -9.11 5.80
CA ALA A 164 -4.91 -9.98 4.70
C ALA A 164 -4.73 -11.47 5.02
N ALA A 165 -3.62 -11.84 5.67
CA ALA A 165 -3.34 -13.23 6.03
C ALA A 165 -4.37 -13.86 6.99
N ARG A 166 -5.17 -13.04 7.68
CA ARG A 166 -6.12 -13.46 8.73
C ARG A 166 -7.59 -13.32 8.31
N LEU A 167 -7.84 -12.72 7.16
CA LEU A 167 -9.19 -12.45 6.66
C LEU A 167 -9.73 -13.64 5.86
N ASP A 168 -11.06 -13.78 5.88
CA ASP A 168 -11.85 -14.57 4.93
C ASP A 168 -11.45 -14.24 3.48
N SER A 169 -11.71 -15.15 2.55
CA SER A 169 -11.27 -15.02 1.16
C SER A 169 -11.77 -13.75 0.50
N ASP A 170 -13.03 -13.38 0.66
CA ASP A 170 -13.63 -12.24 -0.03
C ASP A 170 -13.06 -10.92 0.47
N THR A 171 -12.94 -10.78 1.80
CA THR A 171 -12.37 -9.58 2.40
C THR A 171 -10.87 -9.48 2.13
N ARG A 172 -10.14 -10.60 2.17
CA ARG A 172 -8.72 -10.66 1.79
C ARG A 172 -8.51 -10.20 0.35
N ASP A 173 -9.30 -10.71 -0.59
CA ASP A 173 -9.17 -10.38 -2.00
C ASP A 173 -9.44 -8.88 -2.23
N LEU A 174 -10.43 -8.30 -1.55
CA LEU A 174 -10.69 -6.87 -1.59
C LEU A 174 -9.49 -6.04 -1.10
N VAL A 175 -8.94 -6.37 0.08
CA VAL A 175 -7.82 -5.57 0.63
C VAL A 175 -6.56 -5.71 -0.20
N LEU A 176 -6.30 -6.89 -0.80
CA LEU A 176 -5.19 -7.08 -1.72
C LEU A 176 -5.39 -6.33 -3.05
N GLN A 177 -6.62 -6.26 -3.56
CA GLN A 177 -6.92 -5.45 -4.76
C GLN A 177 -6.76 -3.94 -4.51
N VAL A 178 -7.02 -3.47 -3.30
CA VAL A 178 -6.74 -2.08 -2.90
C VAL A 178 -5.23 -1.83 -2.82
N LEU A 179 -4.44 -2.86 -2.45
CA LEU A 179 -2.98 -2.75 -2.39
C LEU A 179 -2.27 -2.67 -3.75
N ASP A 180 -2.79 -3.37 -4.76
CA ASP A 180 -2.08 -3.55 -6.04
C ASP A 180 -1.95 -2.26 -6.88
N ASP A 181 -2.65 -1.18 -6.51
CA ASP A 181 -2.72 0.08 -7.27
C ASP A 181 -1.60 1.12 -6.89
N THR A 182 -0.60 0.76 -6.08
CA THR A 182 0.41 1.70 -5.52
C THR A 182 1.73 1.75 -6.31
N GLY A 183 1.70 2.32 -7.52
CA GLY A 183 2.86 2.45 -8.42
C GLY A 183 3.81 3.64 -8.16
N HIS A 184 3.71 4.32 -7.02
CA HIS A 184 4.23 5.69 -6.87
C HIS A 184 5.53 5.82 -6.06
N ALA A 185 6.03 4.72 -5.50
CA ALA A 185 7.22 4.68 -4.66
C ALA A 185 8.50 5.20 -5.36
N SER A 186 8.66 4.92 -6.66
CA SER A 186 9.86 5.30 -7.42
C SER A 186 10.00 6.81 -7.56
N PHE A 187 8.91 7.52 -7.81
CA PHE A 187 8.88 8.96 -7.97
C PHE A 187 9.36 9.69 -6.70
N ALA A 188 8.85 9.27 -5.53
CA ALA A 188 9.27 9.84 -4.26
C ALA A 188 10.76 9.61 -3.98
N ILE A 189 11.25 8.39 -4.24
CA ILE A 189 12.66 8.02 -4.04
C ILE A 189 13.58 8.87 -4.92
N GLU A 190 13.25 9.01 -6.20
CA GLU A 190 14.06 9.78 -7.14
C GLU A 190 14.18 11.25 -6.69
N LYS A 191 13.05 11.91 -6.41
CA LYS A 191 13.01 13.33 -6.07
C LYS A 191 13.69 13.63 -4.74
N VAL A 192 13.47 12.79 -3.72
CA VAL A 192 14.11 12.96 -2.41
C VAL A 192 15.62 12.78 -2.52
N ARG A 193 16.09 11.77 -3.26
CA ARG A 193 17.54 11.55 -3.45
C ARG A 193 18.19 12.69 -4.24
N ALA A 194 17.55 13.16 -5.30
CA ALA A 194 18.03 14.32 -6.06
C ALA A 194 18.12 15.58 -5.18
N ALA A 195 17.14 15.81 -4.30
CA ALA A 195 17.17 16.93 -3.36
C ALA A 195 18.31 16.81 -2.34
N ILE A 196 18.58 15.60 -1.83
CA ILE A 196 19.70 15.34 -0.90
C ILE A 196 21.06 15.51 -1.60
N GLU A 197 21.18 15.09 -2.86
CA GLU A 197 22.40 15.28 -3.64
C GLU A 197 22.68 16.78 -3.89
N ALA A 198 21.63 17.55 -4.18
CA ALA A 198 21.73 19.00 -4.36
C ALA A 198 22.02 19.77 -3.06
N ASP A 199 21.40 19.38 -1.94
CA ASP A 199 21.68 19.93 -0.61
C ASP A 199 21.70 18.83 0.47
N PRO A 200 22.89 18.36 0.88
CA PRO A 200 23.02 17.30 1.89
C PRO A 200 22.36 17.61 3.24
N ARG A 201 22.10 18.88 3.57
CA ARG A 201 21.43 19.26 4.83
C ARG A 201 19.98 18.80 4.87
N VAL A 202 19.34 18.64 3.71
CA VAL A 202 17.95 18.14 3.57
C VAL A 202 17.81 16.74 4.17
N GLY A 203 18.81 15.88 4.00
CA GLY A 203 18.75 14.49 4.47
C GLY A 203 18.55 14.39 5.99
N GLY A 204 19.26 15.20 6.78
CA GLY A 204 19.12 15.20 8.24
C GLY A 204 17.73 15.64 8.70
N ARG A 205 17.16 16.66 8.05
CA ARG A 205 15.81 17.16 8.33
C ARG A 205 14.74 16.12 7.97
N LEU A 206 14.81 15.55 6.76
CA LEU A 206 13.84 14.55 6.30
C LEU A 206 13.91 13.24 7.11
N ALA A 207 15.08 12.87 7.62
CA ALA A 207 15.20 11.74 8.55
C ALA A 207 14.46 11.97 9.88
N LEU A 208 14.56 13.18 10.45
CA LEU A 208 13.80 13.55 11.65
C LEU A 208 12.29 13.56 11.37
N TRP A 209 11.90 14.08 10.21
CA TRP A 209 10.51 14.06 9.76
C TRP A 209 9.96 12.63 9.64
N ALA A 210 10.68 11.73 8.97
CA ALA A 210 10.25 10.34 8.81
C ALA A 210 10.12 9.59 10.15
N ARG A 211 11.05 9.80 11.09
CA ARG A 211 10.93 9.27 12.46
C ARG A 211 9.67 9.78 13.16
N ARG A 212 9.33 11.06 13.00
CA ARG A 212 8.10 11.63 13.54
C ARG A 212 6.86 10.98 12.91
N LEU A 213 6.83 10.80 11.58
CA LEU A 213 5.74 10.10 10.90
C LEU A 213 5.49 8.71 11.50
N MET A 214 6.56 7.92 11.67
CA MET A 214 6.43 6.58 12.26
C MET A 214 5.95 6.64 13.71
N GLY A 215 6.51 7.54 14.53
CA GLY A 215 6.10 7.69 15.92
C GLY A 215 4.61 8.07 16.08
N GLU A 216 4.13 9.00 15.26
CA GLU A 216 2.72 9.40 15.24
C GLU A 216 1.81 8.26 14.74
N ALA A 217 2.23 7.53 13.71
CA ALA A 217 1.47 6.38 13.19
C ALA A 217 1.30 5.30 14.28
N LEU A 218 2.39 4.94 14.97
CA LEU A 218 2.36 3.97 16.07
C LEU A 218 1.49 4.45 17.23
N SER A 219 1.59 5.73 17.60
CA SER A 219 0.78 6.30 18.67
C SER A 219 -0.72 6.25 18.37
N GLN A 220 -1.14 6.59 17.14
CA GLN A 220 -2.54 6.50 16.76
C GLN A 220 -3.02 5.05 16.63
N ALA A 221 -2.18 4.15 16.11
CA ALA A 221 -2.50 2.72 16.01
C ALA A 221 -2.73 2.10 17.41
N GLN A 222 -1.89 2.43 18.39
CA GLN A 222 -2.07 2.00 19.78
C GLN A 222 -3.39 2.49 20.38
N ARG A 223 -3.80 3.73 20.07
CA ARG A 223 -5.08 4.28 20.51
C ARG A 223 -6.27 3.51 19.94
N VAL A 224 -6.24 3.26 18.62
CA VAL A 224 -7.30 2.49 17.94
C VAL A 224 -7.40 1.07 18.50
N VAL A 225 -6.26 0.39 18.72
CA VAL A 225 -6.24 -0.96 19.30
C VAL A 225 -6.77 -0.97 20.74
N ALA A 226 -6.50 0.07 21.54
CA ALA A 226 -7.00 0.18 22.91
C ALA A 226 -8.51 0.42 22.99
N ASP A 227 -9.08 1.11 22.00
CA ASP A 227 -10.50 1.48 22.00
C ASP A 227 -11.40 0.46 21.26
N ARG A 228 -10.83 -0.54 20.56
CA ARG A 228 -11.56 -1.47 19.66
C ARG A 228 -11.18 -2.94 19.86
N ASP A 229 -11.80 -3.58 20.85
CA ASP A 229 -11.56 -4.97 21.24
C ASP A 229 -11.76 -5.99 20.10
N ALA A 230 -12.77 -5.82 19.25
CA ALA A 230 -13.06 -6.73 18.15
C ALA A 230 -11.95 -6.71 17.09
N LEU A 231 -11.53 -5.52 16.66
CA LEU A 231 -10.42 -5.33 15.73
C LEU A 231 -9.11 -5.87 16.32
N SER A 232 -8.83 -5.59 17.59
CA SER A 232 -7.66 -6.13 18.27
C SER A 232 -7.65 -7.67 18.28
N THR A 233 -8.80 -8.29 18.61
CA THR A 233 -8.91 -9.76 18.66
C THR A 233 -8.67 -10.40 17.29
N MET A 234 -9.15 -9.77 16.21
CA MET A 234 -8.89 -10.22 14.83
C MET A 234 -7.41 -10.08 14.45
N LEU A 235 -6.76 -8.97 14.81
CA LEU A 235 -5.33 -8.75 14.55
C LEU A 235 -4.45 -9.79 15.26
N VAL A 236 -4.89 -10.24 16.44
CA VAL A 236 -4.18 -11.21 17.27
C VAL A 236 -4.38 -12.68 16.83
N GLY A 237 -5.41 -12.97 16.03
CA GLY A 237 -5.66 -14.34 15.53
C GLY A 237 -6.68 -15.16 16.33
N GLY A 238 -7.64 -14.49 16.97
CA GLY A 238 -8.79 -15.14 17.62
C GLY A 238 -8.65 -15.37 19.13
N VAL A 239 -9.76 -15.81 19.74
CA VAL A 239 -10.01 -15.83 21.20
C VAL A 239 -9.26 -16.95 21.93
N ALA A 240 -8.39 -17.72 21.25
CA ALA A 240 -7.85 -18.95 21.83
C ALA A 240 -6.91 -18.71 23.03
N ASP A 241 -6.31 -17.53 23.20
CA ASP A 241 -5.49 -17.22 24.38
C ASP A 241 -5.43 -15.70 24.66
N GLY A 242 -6.58 -15.08 24.99
CA GLY A 242 -6.61 -13.70 25.46
C GLY A 242 -6.05 -12.66 24.49
N PHE A 243 -6.00 -11.41 24.93
CA PHE A 243 -5.49 -10.28 24.16
C PHE A 243 -3.95 -10.40 24.05
N ASP A 244 -3.43 -11.15 23.07
CA ASP A 244 -1.97 -11.25 22.83
C ASP A 244 -1.40 -9.94 22.24
N LEU A 245 -1.24 -8.95 23.12
CA LEU A 245 -0.47 -7.72 22.89
C LEU A 245 0.91 -7.99 22.31
N ALA A 246 1.50 -9.17 22.54
CA ALA A 246 2.79 -9.51 21.97
C ALA A 246 2.69 -9.74 20.46
N GLU A 247 1.59 -10.27 19.92
CA GLU A 247 1.41 -10.41 18.47
C GLU A 247 1.24 -9.05 17.78
N VAL A 248 0.43 -8.16 18.37
CA VAL A 248 0.33 -6.76 17.90
C VAL A 248 1.71 -6.06 17.96
N GLY A 249 2.47 -6.28 19.03
CA GLY A 249 3.85 -5.79 19.16
C GLY A 249 4.82 -6.37 18.11
N ARG A 250 4.67 -7.66 17.76
CA ARG A 250 5.44 -8.30 16.69
C ARG A 250 5.09 -7.71 15.32
N MET A 251 3.81 -7.47 15.04
CA MET A 251 3.36 -6.80 13.81
C MET A 251 3.99 -5.40 13.69
N PHE A 252 3.91 -4.57 14.73
CA PHE A 252 4.52 -3.23 14.72
C PHE A 252 6.04 -3.28 14.55
N SER A 253 6.71 -4.27 15.16
CA SER A 253 8.16 -4.47 14.96
C SER A 253 8.48 -4.73 13.48
N ARG A 254 7.74 -5.63 12.80
CA ARG A 254 7.93 -5.92 11.37
C ARG A 254 7.74 -4.69 10.48
N ILE A 255 6.68 -3.90 10.73
CA ILE A 255 6.42 -2.64 10.01
C ILE A 255 7.57 -1.63 10.23
N THR A 256 8.10 -1.55 11.46
CA THR A 256 9.20 -0.65 11.81
C THR A 256 10.52 -1.06 11.12
N GLU A 257 10.81 -2.36 11.06
CA GLU A 257 11.96 -2.89 10.33
C GLU A 257 11.86 -2.64 8.82
N ALA A 258 10.67 -2.82 8.24
CA ALA A 258 10.42 -2.52 6.84
C ALA A 258 10.57 -1.01 6.54
N HIS A 259 10.09 -0.15 7.45
CA HIS A 259 10.27 1.30 7.35
C HIS A 259 11.75 1.70 7.38
N THR A 260 12.55 1.08 8.24
CA THR A 260 14.01 1.30 8.30
C THR A 260 14.68 1.04 6.94
N LYS A 261 14.32 -0.07 6.27
CA LYS A 261 14.83 -0.38 4.93
C LYS A 261 14.41 0.66 3.89
N ARG A 262 13.18 1.15 3.98
CA ARG A 262 12.65 2.19 3.09
C ARG A 262 13.31 3.55 3.31
N MET A 263 13.68 3.90 4.55
CA MET A 263 14.46 5.11 4.83
C MET A 263 15.83 5.04 4.18
N ALA A 264 16.49 3.88 4.25
CA ALA A 264 17.75 3.66 3.55
C ALA A 264 17.60 3.84 2.02
N ALA A 265 16.49 3.38 1.43
CA ALA A 265 16.20 3.57 0.01
C ALA A 265 16.06 5.05 -0.41
N LEU A 266 15.52 5.89 0.47
CA LEU A 266 15.46 7.35 0.29
C LEU A 266 16.82 8.06 0.49
N GLY A 267 17.85 7.35 0.95
CA GLY A 267 19.11 7.96 1.36
C GLY A 267 19.04 8.65 2.74
N LEU A 268 18.09 8.23 3.58
CA LEU A 268 17.88 8.76 4.93
C LEU A 268 18.41 7.80 5.99
N ALA A 269 18.92 8.37 7.09
CA ALA A 269 19.23 7.58 8.28
C ALA A 269 17.94 7.31 9.06
N ALA A 270 17.67 6.03 9.35
CA ALA A 270 16.59 5.61 10.24
C ALA A 270 16.88 6.01 11.69
#